data_AF-F7JV91-F1
#
_entry.id   AF-F7JV91-F1
#
_cell.length_a   1.000
_cell.length_b   1.000
_cell.length_c   1.000
_cell.angle_alpha   90.00
_cell.angle_beta   90.00
_cell.angle_gamma   90.00
#
_symmetry.space_group_name_H-M   'P 1'
#
loop_
_entity.id
_entity.type
_entity.pdbx_description
1 polymer ?
#
loop_
_entity_poly.entity_id
_entity_poly.type
_entity_poly.pdbx_seq_one_letter_code
_entity_poly.pdbx_strand_id
1 'polypeptide(L)'
;MLGTTGIVEPMSEKALTDTIFLEMKMLRENGNEYCYLVPGNYGSDFLKEALGYDGNLAVKCSNYIGESIDHAVRLGMKGILLIGHVGKLIKVAAGVMNTHSRQADCRMEVFASHAAMAGADPETVKKIMESITTAEMTELLEKEQLLGQVMDSVMKRIAFYLKHRGGESLRVEAIVFSNENGILGETSGAEELLEIIRAESVKEKRTGEKE
;
A
#
# COMPACT_ATOMS: atom_id res chain seq x y z
N MET A 1 20.70 6.64 -36.78
CA MET A 1 21.07 7.94 -36.17
C MET A 1 20.10 8.16 -35.02
N LEU A 2 20.52 7.78 -33.81
CA LEU A 2 19.76 7.96 -32.57
C LEU A 2 20.03 9.37 -32.03
N GLY A 3 18.96 10.07 -31.64
CA GLY A 3 19.02 11.45 -31.14
C GLY A 3 19.89 11.59 -29.90
N THR A 4 20.87 12.48 -30.00
CA THR A 4 21.98 12.73 -29.06
C THR A 4 21.68 13.81 -28.03
N THR A 5 20.55 13.73 -27.34
CA THR A 5 20.29 14.59 -26.18
C THR A 5 19.67 13.72 -25.10
N GLY A 6 20.50 13.12 -24.25
CA GLY A 6 20.10 12.25 -23.14
C GLY A 6 19.32 12.96 -22.04
N ILE A 7 18.25 13.64 -22.40
CA ILE A 7 17.21 14.13 -21.51
C ILE A 7 16.04 13.19 -21.75
N VAL A 8 15.96 12.14 -20.94
CA VAL A 8 14.72 11.36 -20.83
C VAL A 8 13.70 12.34 -20.27
N GLU A 9 12.72 12.75 -21.08
CA GLU A 9 11.58 13.48 -20.54
C GLU A 9 10.99 12.61 -19.42
N PRO A 10 10.77 13.18 -18.22
CA PRO A 10 10.05 12.44 -17.20
C PRO A 10 8.74 12.00 -17.82
N MET A 11 8.53 10.68 -17.86
CA MET A 11 7.27 10.09 -18.28
C MET A 11 6.15 10.90 -17.63
N SER A 12 5.27 11.51 -18.44
CA SER A 12 4.18 12.32 -17.91
C SER A 12 3.43 11.51 -16.84
N GLU A 13 2.97 12.17 -15.78
CA GLU A 13 2.17 11.53 -14.71
C GLU A 13 1.06 10.64 -15.27
N LYS A 14 0.43 11.10 -16.34
CA LYS A 14 -0.56 10.35 -17.11
C LYS A 14 -0.04 9.01 -17.66
N ALA A 15 1.16 8.97 -18.22
CA ALA A 15 1.73 7.73 -18.76
C ALA A 15 2.07 6.70 -17.67
N LEU A 16 2.39 7.15 -16.45
CA LEU A 16 2.52 6.25 -15.30
C LEU A 16 1.16 5.66 -14.91
N THR A 17 0.11 6.49 -14.80
CA THR A 17 -1.24 6.01 -14.48
C THR A 17 -1.82 5.12 -15.59
N ASP A 18 -1.56 5.44 -16.86
CA ASP A 18 -1.98 4.63 -18.01
C ASP A 18 -1.32 3.24 -17.98
N THR A 19 -0.04 3.17 -17.56
CA THR A 19 0.66 1.89 -17.36
C THR A 19 0.00 1.06 -16.26
N ILE A 20 -0.34 1.67 -15.13
CA ILE A 20 -1.07 1.00 -14.03
C ILE A 20 -2.41 0.46 -14.54
N PHE A 21 -3.18 1.29 -15.26
CA PHE A 21 -4.45 0.87 -15.83
C PHE A 21 -4.30 -0.32 -16.78
N LEU A 22 -3.28 -0.31 -17.65
CA LEU A 22 -3.02 -1.41 -18.58
C LEU A 22 -2.66 -2.71 -17.86
N GLU A 23 -1.80 -2.68 -16.84
CA GLU A 23 -1.47 -3.86 -16.03
C GLU A 23 -2.72 -4.46 -15.36
N MET A 24 -3.54 -3.62 -14.72
CA MET A 24 -4.80 -4.06 -14.09
C MET A 24 -5.78 -4.61 -15.13
N LYS A 25 -5.87 -3.98 -16.30
CA LYS A 25 -6.73 -4.43 -17.39
C LYS A 25 -6.32 -5.80 -17.90
N MET A 26 -5.02 -6.06 -18.05
CA MET A 26 -4.51 -7.38 -18.46
C MET A 26 -4.88 -8.46 -17.44
N LEU A 27 -4.73 -8.19 -16.14
CA LEU A 27 -5.17 -9.15 -15.11
C LEU A 27 -6.67 -9.46 -15.21
N ARG A 28 -7.49 -8.43 -15.46
CA ARG A 28 -8.94 -8.60 -15.65
C ARG A 28 -9.31 -9.36 -16.91
N GLU A 29 -8.64 -9.09 -18.03
CA GLU A 29 -8.86 -9.81 -19.29
C GLU A 29 -8.42 -11.29 -19.19
N ASN A 30 -7.45 -11.61 -18.31
CA ASN A 30 -7.07 -12.98 -17.97
C ASN A 30 -7.98 -13.66 -16.93
N GLY A 31 -9.06 -13.00 -16.51
CA GLY A 31 -10.08 -13.57 -15.64
C GLY A 31 -9.82 -13.46 -14.13
N ASN A 32 -8.74 -12.80 -13.71
CA ASN A 32 -8.48 -12.53 -12.29
C ASN A 32 -9.43 -11.42 -11.81
N GLU A 33 -10.14 -11.60 -10.70
CA GLU A 33 -11.06 -10.60 -10.17
C GLU A 33 -10.45 -9.76 -9.04
N TYR A 34 -9.31 -10.21 -8.51
CA TYR A 34 -8.59 -9.59 -7.41
C TYR A 34 -7.10 -9.44 -7.75
N CYS A 35 -6.43 -8.46 -7.15
CA CYS A 35 -4.99 -8.29 -7.31
C CYS A 35 -4.32 -7.68 -6.08
N TYR A 36 -3.00 -7.84 -6.01
CA TYR A 36 -2.18 -7.05 -5.10
C TYR A 36 -1.91 -5.68 -5.71
N LEU A 37 -1.91 -4.65 -4.87
CA LEU A 37 -1.46 -3.33 -5.25
C LEU A 37 -0.23 -2.96 -4.41
N VAL A 38 0.89 -2.67 -5.06
CA VAL A 38 2.16 -2.40 -4.36
C VAL A 38 2.77 -1.06 -4.81
N PRO A 39 3.17 -0.16 -3.89
CA PRO A 39 3.83 1.10 -4.24
C PRO A 39 5.24 0.97 -4.85
N GLY A 40 5.78 -0.24 -4.98
CA GLY A 40 7.13 -0.50 -5.50
C GLY A 40 7.54 -1.95 -5.28
N ASN A 41 8.80 -2.28 -5.57
CA ASN A 41 9.34 -3.65 -5.42
C ASN A 41 9.71 -4.01 -3.97
N TYR A 42 9.27 -3.24 -2.98
CA TYR A 42 9.78 -3.35 -1.63
C TYR A 42 9.40 -4.68 -1.00
N GLY A 43 10.43 -5.42 -0.59
CA GLY A 43 10.28 -6.64 0.19
C GLY A 43 9.57 -7.76 -0.57
N SER A 44 9.66 -7.87 -1.90
CA SER A 44 9.02 -8.98 -2.62
C SER A 44 9.37 -10.35 -2.04
N ASP A 45 10.60 -10.51 -1.54
CA ASP A 45 11.04 -11.75 -0.92
C ASP A 45 10.45 -11.91 0.49
N PHE A 46 10.46 -10.85 1.31
CA PHE A 46 9.76 -10.82 2.60
C PHE A 46 8.26 -11.10 2.45
N LEU A 47 7.58 -10.47 1.48
CA LEU A 47 6.17 -10.66 1.20
C LEU A 47 5.90 -12.07 0.66
N LYS A 48 6.80 -12.65 -0.15
CA LYS A 48 6.70 -14.05 -0.56
C LYS A 48 6.82 -15.00 0.62
N GLU A 49 7.81 -14.80 1.49
CA GLU A 49 8.08 -15.68 2.63
C GLU A 49 7.03 -15.54 3.73
N ALA A 50 6.67 -14.30 4.10
CA ALA A 50 5.72 -14.02 5.18
C ALA A 50 4.27 -14.19 4.72
N LEU A 51 3.94 -13.78 3.50
CA LEU A 51 2.57 -13.69 3.00
C LEU A 51 2.30 -14.57 1.78
N GLY A 52 3.17 -15.51 1.39
CA GLY A 52 2.89 -16.42 0.26
C GLY A 52 2.48 -15.67 -1.01
N TYR A 53 2.99 -14.45 -1.17
CA TYR A 53 2.60 -13.49 -2.18
C TYR A 53 2.97 -13.99 -3.58
N ASP A 54 2.00 -13.97 -4.50
CA ASP A 54 2.26 -14.24 -5.92
C ASP A 54 2.43 -12.93 -6.69
N GLY A 55 3.66 -12.64 -7.07
CA GLY A 55 4.00 -11.42 -7.81
C GLY A 55 3.35 -11.31 -9.18
N ASN A 56 2.80 -12.40 -9.75
CA ASN A 56 2.11 -12.36 -11.03
C ASN A 56 0.78 -11.60 -10.97
N LEU A 57 0.13 -11.59 -9.79
CA LEU A 57 -1.10 -10.83 -9.57
C LEU A 57 -0.85 -9.46 -8.96
N ALA A 58 0.39 -8.96 -9.02
CA ALA A 58 0.75 -7.69 -8.40
C ALA A 58 0.92 -6.57 -9.42
N VAL A 59 0.25 -5.46 -9.15
CA VAL A 59 0.32 -4.24 -9.95
C VAL A 59 1.12 -3.19 -9.19
N LYS A 60 2.07 -2.55 -9.87
CA LYS A 60 2.93 -1.53 -9.25
C LYS A 60 2.32 -0.15 -9.41
N CYS A 61 1.79 0.41 -8.32
CA CYS A 61 1.15 1.74 -8.35
C CYS A 61 2.09 2.92 -8.13
N SER A 62 3.36 2.68 -7.78
CA SER A 62 4.34 3.71 -7.43
C SER A 62 3.86 4.63 -6.29
N ASN A 63 3.26 5.78 -6.60
CA ASN A 63 2.66 6.68 -5.61
C ASN A 63 1.15 6.85 -5.80
N TYR A 64 0.58 6.35 -6.89
CA TYR A 64 -0.79 6.63 -7.36
C TYR A 64 -1.80 5.62 -6.80
N ILE A 65 -1.88 5.51 -5.48
CA ILE A 65 -2.79 4.56 -4.81
C ILE A 65 -4.24 4.89 -5.17
N GLY A 66 -4.58 6.18 -5.15
CA GLY A 66 -5.90 6.66 -5.47
C GLY A 66 -6.36 6.31 -6.87
N GLU A 67 -5.56 6.68 -7.86
CA GLU A 67 -5.87 6.44 -9.27
C GLU A 67 -5.95 4.94 -9.56
N SER A 68 -5.15 4.13 -8.88
CA SER A 68 -5.21 2.67 -8.97
C SER A 68 -6.54 2.11 -8.45
N ILE A 69 -7.05 2.63 -7.32
CA ILE A 69 -8.38 2.27 -6.80
C ILE A 69 -9.46 2.64 -7.84
N ASP A 70 -9.38 3.85 -8.40
CA ASP A 70 -10.35 4.31 -9.40
C ASP A 70 -10.30 3.45 -10.67
N HIS A 71 -9.10 3.00 -11.08
CA HIS A 71 -8.91 2.05 -12.17
C HIS A 71 -9.53 0.68 -11.87
N ALA A 72 -9.32 0.14 -10.66
CA ALA A 72 -9.95 -1.11 -10.24
C ALA A 72 -11.48 -1.05 -10.30
N VAL A 73 -12.08 0.05 -9.79
CA VAL A 73 -13.52 0.28 -9.87
C VAL A 73 -13.99 0.32 -11.33
N ARG A 74 -13.30 1.09 -12.19
CA ARG A 74 -13.65 1.20 -13.62
C ARG A 74 -13.55 -0.11 -14.38
N LEU A 75 -12.61 -0.98 -13.99
CA LEU A 75 -12.41 -2.30 -14.60
C LEU A 75 -13.31 -3.39 -13.98
N GLY A 76 -14.16 -3.04 -13.01
CA GLY A 76 -15.04 -3.98 -12.34
C GLY A 76 -14.27 -5.09 -11.62
N MET A 77 -13.14 -4.76 -11.00
CA MET A 77 -12.45 -5.67 -10.07
C MET A 77 -13.30 -5.83 -8.81
N LYS A 78 -13.20 -6.98 -8.14
CA LYS A 78 -13.94 -7.25 -6.91
C LYS A 78 -13.18 -6.83 -5.65
N GLY A 79 -11.85 -6.86 -5.69
CA GLY A 79 -11.06 -6.33 -4.60
C GLY A 79 -9.58 -6.19 -4.88
N ILE A 80 -8.91 -5.38 -4.08
CA ILE A 80 -7.47 -5.19 -4.13
C ILE A 80 -6.89 -5.25 -2.71
N LEU A 81 -5.73 -5.88 -2.57
CA LEU A 81 -4.97 -5.89 -1.33
C LEU A 81 -3.75 -4.97 -1.49
N LEU A 82 -3.80 -3.82 -0.82
CA LEU A 82 -2.72 -2.83 -0.82
C LEU A 82 -1.63 -3.24 0.18
N ILE A 83 -0.44 -3.55 -0.31
CA ILE A 83 0.67 -3.96 0.54
C ILE A 83 1.81 -2.98 0.37
N GLY A 84 2.31 -2.40 1.48
CA GLY A 84 3.33 -1.37 1.36
C GLY A 84 4.01 -0.97 2.65
N HIS A 85 5.16 -0.33 2.47
CA HIS A 85 5.97 0.16 3.56
C HIS A 85 5.26 1.31 4.31
N VAL A 86 5.43 1.34 5.64
CA VAL A 86 4.85 2.34 6.53
C VAL A 86 5.15 3.77 6.10
N GLY A 87 6.37 4.05 5.61
CA GLY A 87 6.78 5.35 5.07
C GLY A 87 5.95 5.89 3.89
N LYS A 88 5.15 5.05 3.22
CA LYS A 88 4.17 5.50 2.22
C LYS A 88 2.76 5.39 2.74
N LEU A 89 2.39 4.22 3.28
CA LEU A 89 1.00 3.91 3.61
C LEU A 89 0.47 4.69 4.82
N ILE A 90 1.35 5.15 5.73
CA ILE A 90 0.94 6.03 6.84
C ILE A 90 0.25 7.31 6.33
N LYS A 91 0.60 7.80 5.13
CA LYS A 91 -0.02 8.99 4.53
C LYS A 91 -1.47 8.76 4.14
N VAL A 92 -1.84 7.52 3.81
CA VAL A 92 -3.22 7.13 3.51
C VAL A 92 -4.11 7.30 4.74
N ALA A 93 -3.55 7.15 5.96
CA ALA A 93 -4.28 7.42 7.20
C ALA A 93 -4.71 8.89 7.35
N ALA A 94 -4.06 9.81 6.63
CA ALA A 94 -4.45 11.22 6.52
C ALA A 94 -5.28 11.54 5.26
N GLY A 95 -5.67 10.52 4.48
CA GLY A 95 -6.41 10.69 3.23
C GLY A 95 -5.55 11.09 2.02
N VAL A 96 -4.21 11.05 2.16
CA VAL A 96 -3.29 11.33 1.06
C VAL A 96 -3.19 10.09 0.17
N MET A 97 -3.78 10.17 -1.02
CA MET A 97 -3.86 9.06 -1.97
C MET A 97 -2.75 9.04 -3.03
N ASN A 98 -1.99 10.13 -3.14
CA ASN A 98 -0.71 10.15 -3.85
C ASN A 98 0.44 10.26 -2.85
N THR A 99 1.21 9.19 -2.68
CA THR A 99 2.17 9.07 -1.57
C THR A 99 3.51 9.78 -1.81
N HIS A 100 3.69 10.44 -2.96
CA HIS A 100 4.93 11.15 -3.27
C HIS A 100 5.16 12.27 -2.22
N SER A 101 6.37 12.40 -1.68
CA SER A 101 6.68 13.40 -0.63
C SER A 101 6.40 14.84 -1.05
N ARG A 102 6.66 15.17 -2.32
CA ARG A 102 6.28 16.47 -2.91
C ARG A 102 4.76 16.76 -2.88
N GLN A 103 3.92 15.74 -2.87
CA GLN A 103 2.47 15.92 -2.81
C GLN A 103 2.01 16.20 -1.38
N ALA A 104 2.49 15.37 -0.45
CA ALA A 104 2.35 15.60 0.97
C ALA A 104 3.38 14.77 1.72
N ASP A 105 3.90 15.34 2.80
CA ASP A 105 4.64 14.62 3.81
C ASP A 105 4.01 14.91 5.18
N CYS A 106 3.20 13.96 5.65
CA CYS A 106 2.44 14.06 6.90
C CYS A 106 2.76 12.89 7.85
N ARG A 107 3.90 12.21 7.65
CA ARG A 107 4.23 10.99 8.38
C ARG A 107 4.34 11.26 9.88
N MET A 108 5.08 12.31 10.24
CA MET A 108 5.30 12.72 11.62
C MET A 108 3.98 13.11 12.27
N GLU A 109 3.16 13.92 11.60
CA GLU A 109 1.88 14.41 12.09
C GLU A 109 0.88 13.27 12.35
N VAL A 110 0.83 12.28 11.46
CA VAL A 110 0.01 11.09 11.66
C VAL A 110 0.51 10.30 12.86
N PHE A 111 1.82 9.98 12.95
CA PHE A 111 2.34 9.26 14.10
C PHE A 111 2.13 10.03 15.41
N ALA A 112 2.41 11.33 15.43
CA ALA A 112 2.31 12.18 16.60
C ALA A 112 0.87 12.29 17.11
N SER A 113 -0.10 12.49 16.21
CA SER A 113 -1.52 12.58 16.59
C SER A 113 -2.05 11.25 17.13
N HIS A 114 -1.71 10.13 16.47
CA HIS A 114 -2.13 8.81 16.92
C HIS A 114 -1.41 8.37 18.21
N ALA A 115 -0.14 8.75 18.40
CA ALA A 115 0.61 8.53 19.64
C ALA A 115 0.01 9.31 20.80
N ALA A 116 -0.32 10.59 20.60
CA ALA A 116 -0.99 11.40 21.61
C ALA A 116 -2.34 10.79 22.02
N MET A 117 -3.11 10.29 21.05
CA MET A 117 -4.38 9.58 21.32
C MET A 117 -4.18 8.26 22.07
N ALA A 118 -3.03 7.60 21.87
CA ALA A 118 -2.65 6.38 22.60
C ALA A 118 -2.06 6.66 24.00
N GLY A 119 -1.95 7.93 24.41
CA GLY A 119 -1.46 8.32 25.73
C GLY A 119 0.03 8.63 25.80
N ALA A 120 0.70 8.83 24.66
CA ALA A 120 2.08 9.34 24.64
C ALA A 120 2.16 10.69 25.37
N ASP A 121 3.20 10.87 26.18
CA ASP A 121 3.46 12.13 26.84
C ASP A 121 3.90 13.21 25.81
N PRO A 122 3.83 14.51 26.19
CA PRO A 122 4.19 15.59 25.28
C PRO A 122 5.62 15.55 24.74
N GLU A 123 6.57 15.00 25.50
CA GLU A 123 7.97 14.87 25.08
C GLU A 123 8.14 13.79 24.01
N THR A 124 7.47 12.66 24.18
CA THR A 124 7.39 11.60 23.15
C THR A 124 6.80 12.15 21.86
N VAL A 125 5.70 12.90 21.93
CA VAL A 125 5.06 13.53 20.75
C VAL A 125 6.00 14.49 20.03
N LYS A 126 6.76 15.32 20.77
CA LYS A 126 7.78 16.21 20.17
C LYS A 126 8.87 15.44 19.45
N LYS A 127 9.41 14.38 20.08
CA LYS A 127 10.45 13.54 19.46
C LYS A 127 9.97 12.91 18.15
N ILE A 128 8.70 12.49 18.09
CA ILE A 128 8.10 12.01 16.83
C ILE A 128 8.10 13.12 15.78
N MET A 129 7.69 14.34 16.14
CA MET A 129 7.67 15.49 15.23
C MET A 129 9.06 15.94 14.76
N GLU A 130 10.11 15.63 15.52
CA GLU A 130 11.51 15.92 15.18
C GLU A 130 12.21 14.77 14.44
N SER A 131 11.58 13.60 14.34
CA SER A 131 12.13 12.42 13.68
C SER A 131 12.14 12.59 12.16
N ILE A 132 13.16 12.06 11.50
CA ILE A 132 13.31 12.15 10.03
C ILE A 132 12.73 10.91 9.36
N THR A 133 12.90 9.75 10.00
CA THR A 133 12.56 8.45 9.41
C THR A 133 11.42 7.77 10.15
N THR A 134 10.64 6.95 9.45
CA THR A 134 9.60 6.15 10.10
C THR A 134 10.19 5.09 11.02
N ALA A 135 11.42 4.63 10.77
CA ALA A 135 12.11 3.68 11.63
C ALA A 135 12.39 4.28 13.03
N GLU A 136 12.88 5.53 13.08
CA GLU A 136 13.05 6.26 14.35
C GLU A 136 11.72 6.39 15.11
N MET A 137 10.64 6.73 14.39
CA MET A 137 9.31 6.87 15.00
C MET A 137 8.77 5.53 15.53
N THR A 138 8.91 4.43 14.77
CA THR A 138 8.44 3.11 15.21
C THR A 138 9.28 2.59 16.38
N GLU A 139 10.60 2.76 16.35
CA GLU A 139 11.49 2.36 17.44
C GLU A 139 11.17 3.14 18.74
N LEU A 140 10.91 4.45 18.62
CA LEU A 140 10.49 5.27 19.76
C LEU A 140 9.17 4.75 20.34
N LEU A 141 8.17 4.49 19.50
CA LEU A 141 6.87 3.98 19.94
C LEU A 141 6.94 2.56 20.53
N GLU A 142 7.89 1.73 20.10
CA GLU A 142 8.15 0.42 20.72
C GLU A 142 8.71 0.57 22.13
N LYS A 143 9.66 1.48 22.33
CA LYS A 143 10.24 1.76 23.65
C LYS A 143 9.19 2.23 24.65
N GLU A 144 8.25 3.06 24.18
CA GLU A 144 7.12 3.54 24.97
C GLU A 144 5.97 2.51 25.07
N GLN A 145 6.08 1.34 24.44
CA GLN A 145 5.04 0.29 24.40
C GLN A 145 3.71 0.76 23.79
N LEU A 146 3.76 1.74 22.89
CA LEU A 146 2.60 2.35 22.24
C LEU A 146 2.43 1.93 20.77
N LEU A 147 3.45 1.32 20.15
CA LEU A 147 3.44 1.03 18.70
C LEU A 147 2.17 0.28 18.25
N GLY A 148 1.77 -0.78 18.96
CA GLY A 148 0.57 -1.56 18.62
C GLY A 148 -0.71 -0.72 18.61
N GLN A 149 -0.95 0.07 19.67
CA GLN A 149 -2.15 0.92 19.77
C GLN A 149 -2.16 2.04 18.71
N VAL A 150 -0.98 2.59 18.42
CA VAL A 150 -0.81 3.58 17.35
C VAL A 150 -1.13 2.95 16.00
N MET A 151 -0.56 1.80 15.68
CA MET A 151 -0.81 1.13 14.41
C MET A 151 -2.28 0.68 14.28
N ASP A 152 -2.92 0.21 15.33
CA ASP A 152 -4.36 -0.13 15.32
C ASP A 152 -5.22 1.07 14.91
N SER A 153 -4.96 2.24 15.51
CA SER A 153 -5.71 3.46 15.21
C SER A 153 -5.39 4.00 13.82
N VAL A 154 -4.13 3.91 13.37
CA VAL A 154 -3.71 4.22 12.00
C VAL A 154 -4.40 3.32 10.98
N MET A 155 -4.41 2.00 11.19
CA MET A 155 -5.02 1.04 10.27
C MET A 155 -6.52 1.27 10.12
N LYS A 156 -7.21 1.66 11.20
CA LYS A 156 -8.63 2.09 11.13
C LYS A 156 -8.82 3.30 10.22
N ARG A 157 -7.91 4.28 10.25
CA ARG A 157 -7.95 5.45 9.35
C ARG A 157 -7.62 5.08 7.92
N ILE A 158 -6.62 4.23 7.69
CA ILE A 158 -6.30 3.69 6.35
C ILE A 158 -7.54 2.99 5.78
N ALA A 159 -8.12 2.04 6.51
CA ALA A 159 -9.33 1.33 6.10
C ALA A 159 -10.48 2.27 5.76
N PHE A 160 -10.69 3.31 6.58
CA PHE A 160 -11.72 4.33 6.33
C PHE A 160 -11.53 5.01 4.97
N TYR A 161 -10.34 5.49 4.67
CA TYR A 161 -10.07 6.21 3.42
C TYR A 161 -10.06 5.30 2.19
N LEU A 162 -9.53 4.09 2.33
CA LEU A 162 -9.55 3.08 1.26
C LEU A 162 -10.99 2.69 0.90
N LYS A 163 -11.81 2.37 1.91
CA LYS A 163 -13.24 2.09 1.71
C LYS A 163 -13.98 3.26 1.10
N HIS A 164 -13.70 4.48 1.55
CA HIS A 164 -14.34 5.68 1.01
C HIS A 164 -14.06 5.86 -0.48
N ARG A 165 -12.82 5.61 -0.93
CA ARG A 165 -12.45 5.74 -2.34
C ARG A 165 -12.92 4.57 -3.20
N GLY A 166 -12.88 3.34 -2.68
CA GLY A 166 -13.37 2.15 -3.38
C GLY A 166 -14.90 2.07 -3.51
N GLY A 167 -15.63 2.77 -2.62
CA GLY A 167 -17.08 2.76 -2.58
C GLY A 167 -17.64 1.38 -2.21
N GLU A 168 -18.86 1.08 -2.66
CA GLU A 168 -19.50 -0.23 -2.46
C GLU A 168 -19.08 -1.27 -3.50
N SER A 169 -18.46 -0.82 -4.60
CA SER A 169 -18.11 -1.65 -5.75
C SER A 169 -16.81 -2.42 -5.60
N LEU A 170 -15.90 -1.98 -4.72
CA LEU A 170 -14.56 -2.55 -4.60
C LEU A 170 -14.19 -2.76 -3.14
N ARG A 171 -13.85 -3.99 -2.78
CA ARG A 171 -13.22 -4.30 -1.49
C ARG A 171 -11.75 -3.87 -1.52
N VAL A 172 -11.36 -2.99 -0.61
CA VAL A 172 -9.97 -2.50 -0.52
C VAL A 172 -9.46 -2.73 0.91
N GLU A 173 -8.45 -3.58 1.03
CA GLU A 173 -7.81 -3.93 2.31
C GLU A 173 -6.32 -3.57 2.23
N ALA A 174 -5.64 -3.48 3.38
CA ALA A 174 -4.22 -3.13 3.41
C ALA A 174 -3.41 -3.89 4.46
N ILE A 175 -2.14 -4.11 4.12
CA ILE A 175 -1.09 -4.60 5.03
C ILE A 175 0.06 -3.59 5.00
N VAL A 176 0.43 -3.10 6.18
CA VAL A 176 1.52 -2.15 6.38
C VAL A 176 2.69 -2.86 7.05
N PHE A 177 3.89 -2.67 6.51
CA PHE A 177 5.11 -3.25 7.06
C PHE A 177 6.26 -2.24 7.19
N SER A 178 7.26 -2.56 8.01
CA SER A 178 8.59 -1.94 8.01
C SER A 178 9.66 -3.01 7.75
N ASN A 179 10.86 -2.60 7.40
CA ASN A 179 11.97 -3.54 7.23
C ASN A 179 12.45 -4.09 8.59
N GLU A 180 12.31 -3.27 9.63
CA GLU A 180 12.83 -3.53 10.97
C GLU A 180 11.89 -4.41 11.80
N ASN A 181 10.57 -4.23 11.65
CA ASN A 181 9.56 -4.88 12.50
C ASN A 181 8.68 -5.90 11.74
N GLY A 182 8.86 -6.04 10.42
CA GLY A 182 7.97 -6.85 9.60
C GLY A 182 6.58 -6.22 9.50
N ILE A 183 5.52 -7.02 9.66
CA ILE A 183 4.14 -6.52 9.58
C ILE A 183 3.83 -5.68 10.82
N LEU A 184 3.45 -4.42 10.59
CA LEU A 184 3.10 -3.46 11.64
C LEU A 184 1.59 -3.39 11.87
N GLY A 185 0.78 -3.77 10.87
CA GLY A 185 -0.67 -3.77 10.99
C GLY A 185 -1.36 -4.13 9.69
N GLU A 186 -2.60 -4.60 9.82
CA GLU A 186 -3.45 -5.02 8.72
C GLU A 186 -4.89 -4.60 8.95
N THR A 187 -5.64 -4.40 7.87
CA THR A 187 -7.09 -4.16 7.96
C THR A 187 -7.82 -5.47 8.20
N SER A 188 -9.00 -5.41 8.82
CA SER A 188 -9.72 -6.60 9.29
C SER A 188 -10.05 -7.63 8.20
N GLY A 189 -10.15 -7.21 6.93
CA GLY A 189 -10.42 -8.10 5.82
C GLY A 189 -9.18 -8.53 5.04
N ALA A 190 -7.97 -8.15 5.46
CA ALA A 190 -6.74 -8.36 4.70
C ALA A 190 -6.38 -9.85 4.56
N GLU A 191 -6.48 -10.63 5.63
CA GLU A 191 -6.17 -12.07 5.62
C GLU A 191 -7.08 -12.84 4.66
N GLU A 192 -8.40 -12.66 4.77
CA GLU A 192 -9.38 -13.27 3.87
C GLU A 192 -9.12 -12.87 2.41
N LEU A 193 -8.80 -11.60 2.16
CA LEU A 193 -8.53 -11.13 0.79
C LEU A 193 -7.22 -11.72 0.24
N LEU A 194 -6.20 -11.88 1.08
CA LEU A 194 -4.95 -12.54 0.72
C LEU A 194 -5.20 -14.00 0.29
N GLU A 195 -6.04 -14.73 1.03
CA GLU A 195 -6.41 -16.11 0.67
C GLU A 195 -7.16 -16.18 -0.66
N ILE A 196 -8.10 -15.27 -0.90
CA ILE A 196 -8.83 -15.17 -2.18
C ILE A 196 -7.85 -14.97 -3.34
N ILE A 197 -6.93 -14.01 -3.23
CA ILE A 197 -5.97 -13.72 -4.31
C ILE A 197 -5.05 -14.92 -4.54
N ARG A 198 -4.55 -15.57 -3.49
CA ARG A 198 -3.74 -16.79 -3.62
C ARG A 198 -4.49 -17.92 -4.33
N ALA A 199 -5.78 -18.08 -4.06
CA ALA A 199 -6.60 -19.09 -4.73
C ALA A 199 -6.78 -18.80 -6.24
N GLU A 200 -6.82 -17.52 -6.65
CA GLU A 200 -6.81 -17.14 -8.08
C GLU A 200 -5.48 -17.50 -8.75
N SER A 201 -4.34 -17.24 -8.11
CA SER A 201 -3.02 -17.56 -8.66
C SER A 201 -2.84 -19.06 -8.94
N VAL A 202 -3.43 -19.93 -8.11
CA VAL A 202 -3.39 -21.39 -8.32
C VAL A 202 -4.24 -21.83 -9.51
N LYS A 203 -5.37 -21.16 -9.76
CA LYS A 203 -6.22 -21.46 -10.93
C LYS A 203 -5.47 -21.14 -12.22
N GLU A 204 -4.83 -19.98 -12.30
CA GLU A 204 -4.10 -19.51 -13.47
C GLU A 204 -2.98 -20.50 -13.88
N LYS A 205 -2.18 -20.98 -12.91
CA LYS A 205 -1.12 -21.97 -13.15
C LYS A 205 -1.65 -23.30 -13.72
N ARG A 206 -2.82 -23.76 -13.27
CA ARG A 206 -3.43 -25.01 -13.76
C ARG A 206 -4.01 -24.88 -15.17
N THR A 207 -4.41 -23.69 -15.59
CA THR A 207 -4.86 -23.41 -16.95
C THR A 207 -3.69 -23.26 -17.93
N GLY A 208 -2.58 -22.64 -17.51
CA GLY A 208 -1.39 -22.48 -18.34
C GLY A 208 -0.58 -23.77 -18.58
N GLU A 209 -0.70 -24.78 -17.73
CA GLU A 209 -0.07 -26.10 -17.94
C GLU A 209 -0.83 -27.02 -18.92
N LYS A 210 -2.01 -26.60 -19.39
CA LYS A 210 -2.86 -27.38 -20.31
C LYS A 210 -2.80 -26.91 -21.77
N GLU A 211 -1.99 -25.90 -22.07
CA GLU A 211 -1.70 -25.40 -23.44
C GLU A 211 -0.32 -25.86 -23.90
#